data_AF-A0A2V9I6B9-F1
#
_entry.id   AF-A0A2V9I6B9-F1
#
_cell.length_a   1.000
_cell.length_b   1.000
_cell.length_c   1.000
_cell.angle_alpha   90.00
_cell.angle_beta   90.00
_cell.angle_gamma   90.00
#
_symmetry.space_group_name_H-M   'P 1'
#
loop_
_entity.id
_entity.type
_entity.pdbx_description
1 polymer ?
#
loop_
_entity_poly.entity_id
_entity_poly.type
_entity_poly.pdbx_seq_one_letter_code
_entity_poly.pdbx_strand_id
1 'polypeptide(L)'
;MIDGWGHGIMTRPHREISNIFVLTPLEDVVMPEPKLKDTIAEHQKKARGRASVAVITLSSSRSVDNDQSGELIESLLQENGHDVAVRKVIADSRNVLRATVRELVRQKNVQAIITTGGTGLSPTDITIETVRGMLEKELPGFNSLFMLLSYPEAKSASMLSRATAGTIKGKAIFCLPGSPRACKLAIESLILPELGHILMLLGD
;
A
#
# COMPACT_ATOMS: atom_id res chain seq x y z
N MET A 1 -20.01 54.72 45.08
CA MET A 1 -19.66 53.90 43.90
C MET A 1 -18.51 52.99 44.30
N ILE A 2 -18.83 51.76 44.69
CA ILE A 2 -18.57 50.49 43.97
C ILE A 2 -17.06 50.17 43.78
N ASP A 3 -16.51 49.45 44.77
CA ASP A 3 -15.74 48.18 44.76
C ASP A 3 -14.51 47.96 43.84
N GLY A 4 -13.44 47.39 44.42
CA GLY A 4 -12.79 46.22 43.81
C GLY A 4 -11.27 46.02 43.94
N TRP A 5 -10.87 45.15 44.87
CA TRP A 5 -9.78 44.15 44.77
C TRP A 5 -8.32 44.57 44.45
N GLY A 6 -7.51 44.77 45.49
CA GLY A 6 -6.04 44.68 45.43
C GLY A 6 -5.53 43.48 46.22
N HIS A 7 -5.58 42.28 45.65
CA HIS A 7 -4.98 41.06 46.23
C HIS A 7 -3.60 40.82 45.62
N GLY A 8 -2.67 40.39 46.49
CA GLY A 8 -1.23 40.41 46.26
C GLY A 8 -0.70 39.51 45.15
N ILE A 9 0.48 39.89 44.66
CA ILE A 9 1.33 39.02 43.84
C ILE A 9 2.59 38.75 44.65
N MET A 10 2.54 37.62 45.37
CA MET A 10 3.70 36.95 45.93
C MET A 10 4.59 36.53 44.77
N THR A 11 5.80 37.09 44.67
CA THR A 11 6.77 36.76 43.63
C THR A 11 7.18 35.29 43.76
N ARG A 12 6.67 34.43 42.89
CA ARG A 12 7.20 33.07 42.73
C ARG A 12 8.53 33.16 41.97
N PRO A 13 9.57 32.41 42.36
CA PRO A 13 10.79 32.35 41.59
C PRO A 13 10.51 31.73 40.22
N HIS A 14 11.15 32.27 39.18
CA HIS A 14 11.19 31.69 37.84
C HIS A 14 11.57 30.21 37.94
N ARG A 15 10.61 29.32 37.65
CA ARG A 15 10.97 27.96 37.23
C ARG A 15 11.39 28.07 35.77
N GLU A 16 12.68 27.94 35.50
CA GLU A 16 13.16 27.58 34.17
C GLU A 16 12.41 26.30 33.76
N ILE A 17 11.68 26.38 32.65
CA ILE A 17 11.12 25.21 31.99
C ILE A 17 12.27 24.59 31.18
N SER A 18 13.23 23.99 31.88
CA SER A 18 14.27 23.15 31.29
C SER A 18 13.75 21.72 31.15
N ASN A 19 12.69 21.55 30.37
CA ASN A 19 12.33 20.25 29.80
C ASN A 19 11.98 20.50 28.34
N ILE A 20 13.01 20.84 27.58
CA ILE A 20 12.98 20.71 26.12
C ILE A 20 12.80 19.21 25.86
N PHE A 21 11.72 18.86 25.17
CA PHE A 21 11.57 17.55 24.56
C PHE A 21 12.86 17.25 23.81
N VAL A 22 13.61 16.24 24.25
CA VAL A 22 14.66 15.66 23.41
C VAL A 22 13.90 14.99 22.28
N LEU A 23 13.74 15.70 21.16
CA LEU A 23 13.27 15.10 19.93
C LEU A 23 14.33 14.09 19.55
N THR A 24 14.06 12.80 19.78
CA THR A 24 14.86 11.71 19.23
C THR A 24 15.00 11.99 17.73
N PRO A 25 16.24 12.14 17.21
CA PRO A 25 16.46 12.25 15.77
C PRO A 25 15.69 11.14 15.06
N LEU A 26 15.02 11.46 13.95
CA LEU A 26 14.14 10.51 13.28
C LEU A 26 14.88 9.21 12.86
N GLU A 27 16.20 9.32 12.69
CA GLU A 27 17.15 8.23 12.45
C GLU A 27 17.40 7.31 13.66
N ASP A 28 17.21 7.81 14.88
CA ASP A 28 17.34 7.08 16.14
C ASP A 28 16.00 6.54 16.66
N VAL A 29 14.91 6.77 15.92
CA VAL A 29 13.60 6.18 16.21
C VAL A 29 13.66 4.69 15.91
N VAL A 30 14.00 3.90 16.93
CA VAL A 30 13.85 2.45 16.91
C VAL A 30 12.36 2.13 16.98
N MET A 31 11.79 1.69 15.85
CA MET A 31 10.44 1.15 15.86
C MET A 31 10.44 -0.09 16.77
N PRO A 32 9.59 -0.16 17.81
CA PRO A 32 9.55 -1.34 18.65
C PRO A 32 9.24 -2.55 17.78
N GLU A 33 9.97 -3.65 17.98
CA GLU A 33 9.58 -4.91 17.34
C GLU A 33 8.14 -5.22 17.76
N PRO A 34 7.23 -5.42 16.79
CA PRO A 34 5.85 -5.68 17.13
C PRO A 34 5.83 -7.00 17.90
N LYS A 35 5.39 -6.94 19.17
CA LYS A 35 5.06 -8.15 19.94
C LYS A 35 3.80 -8.73 19.32
N LEU A 36 3.96 -9.50 18.25
CA LEU A 36 2.92 -10.28 17.60
C LEU A 36 2.36 -11.28 18.61
N LYS A 37 1.26 -10.93 19.28
CA LYS A 37 0.46 -11.91 20.03
C LYS A 37 -0.56 -12.53 19.07
N ASP A 38 -0.30 -13.77 18.67
CA ASP A 38 -1.21 -14.81 18.13
C ASP A 38 -2.19 -14.48 16.97
N THR A 39 -2.47 -13.22 16.63
CA THR A 39 -3.51 -12.85 15.65
C THR A 39 -3.05 -13.05 14.20
N ILE A 40 -1.80 -12.73 13.88
CA ILE A 40 -1.24 -12.89 12.52
C ILE A 40 -1.07 -14.39 12.17
N ALA A 41 -0.63 -15.21 13.14
CA ALA A 41 -0.54 -16.65 12.95
C ALA A 41 -1.92 -17.31 12.75
N GLU A 42 -2.98 -16.75 13.36
CA GLU A 42 -4.35 -17.19 13.15
C GLU A 42 -4.92 -16.75 11.79
N HIS A 43 -4.68 -15.50 11.37
CA HIS A 43 -5.08 -14.98 10.06
C HIS A 43 -4.43 -15.80 8.93
N GLN A 44 -3.13 -16.12 9.06
CA GLN A 44 -2.38 -16.92 8.09
C GLN A 44 -2.80 -18.40 8.04
N LYS A 45 -3.24 -18.99 9.16
CA LYS A 45 -3.64 -20.42 9.20
C LYS A 45 -5.04 -20.69 8.63
N LYS A 46 -5.98 -19.75 8.78
CA LYS A 46 -7.39 -19.96 8.35
C LYS A 46 -7.61 -19.68 6.86
N ALA A 47 -6.69 -19.01 6.17
CA ALA A 47 -6.89 -18.50 4.81
C ALA A 47 -6.02 -19.15 3.73
N ARG A 48 -5.66 -20.44 3.90
CA ARG A 48 -4.80 -21.20 2.97
C ARG A 48 -5.51 -21.62 1.66
N GLY A 49 -6.14 -20.67 0.98
CA GLY A 49 -6.65 -20.86 -0.38
C GLY A 49 -5.60 -20.44 -1.42
N ARG A 50 -5.50 -21.18 -2.52
CA ARG A 50 -4.76 -20.76 -3.72
C ARG A 50 -5.50 -19.58 -4.35
N ALA A 51 -4.95 -18.38 -4.23
CA ALA A 51 -5.48 -17.19 -4.88
C ALA A 51 -5.17 -17.20 -6.38
N SER A 52 -6.10 -16.77 -7.21
CA SER A 52 -5.86 -16.53 -8.63
C SER A 52 -5.83 -15.03 -8.93
N VAL A 53 -4.66 -14.57 -9.39
CA VAL A 53 -4.31 -13.15 -9.46
C VAL A 53 -4.05 -12.72 -10.90
N ALA A 54 -4.47 -11.51 -11.26
CA ALA A 54 -4.08 -10.86 -12.51
C ALA A 54 -2.97 -9.83 -12.24
N VAL A 55 -1.89 -9.87 -13.01
CA VAL A 55 -0.75 -8.95 -12.92
C VAL A 55 -0.72 -8.06 -14.16
N ILE A 56 -0.86 -6.75 -13.96
CA ILE A 56 -0.97 -5.76 -15.04
C ILE A 56 0.12 -4.70 -14.91
N THR A 57 1.04 -4.66 -15.85
CA THR A 57 2.06 -3.61 -15.91
C THR A 57 1.60 -2.46 -16.79
N LEU A 58 1.61 -1.25 -16.24
CA LEU A 58 1.41 -0.01 -16.98
C LEU A 58 2.75 0.54 -17.41
N SER A 59 2.98 0.54 -18.72
CA SER A 59 4.17 1.11 -19.32
C SER A 59 3.98 1.35 -20.81
N SER A 60 4.46 2.49 -21.28
CA SER A 60 4.58 2.84 -22.69
C SER A 60 5.89 2.35 -23.34
N SER A 61 6.87 1.89 -22.55
CA SER A 61 8.19 1.45 -23.04
C SER A 61 8.50 -0.03 -22.81
N ARG A 62 7.77 -0.70 -21.91
CA ARG A 62 7.93 -2.13 -21.65
C ARG A 62 7.02 -2.99 -22.52
N SER A 63 7.44 -4.24 -22.67
CA SER A 63 6.68 -5.36 -23.21
C SER A 63 6.76 -6.51 -22.21
N VAL A 64 6.03 -7.59 -22.47
CA VAL A 64 6.05 -8.79 -21.61
C VAL A 64 7.47 -9.33 -21.40
N ASP A 65 8.33 -9.21 -22.42
CA ASP A 65 9.69 -9.76 -22.48
C ASP A 65 10.72 -8.97 -21.66
N ASN A 66 10.44 -7.70 -21.33
CA ASN A 66 11.35 -6.85 -20.56
C ASN A 66 10.70 -6.26 -19.29
N ASP A 67 9.55 -6.81 -18.89
CA ASP A 67 8.82 -6.38 -17.70
C ASP A 67 9.31 -7.12 -16.43
N GLN A 68 10.44 -6.66 -15.92
CA GLN A 68 11.06 -7.20 -14.69
C GLN A 68 10.15 -7.10 -13.47
N SER A 69 9.32 -6.05 -13.37
CA SER A 69 8.42 -5.85 -12.23
C SER A 69 7.27 -6.85 -12.25
N GLY A 70 6.61 -7.01 -13.40
CA GLY A 70 5.55 -8.01 -13.53
C GLY A 70 6.06 -9.44 -13.45
N GLU A 71 7.28 -9.72 -13.94
CA GLU A 71 7.91 -11.04 -13.79
C GLU A 71 8.19 -11.35 -12.31
N LEU A 72 8.79 -10.41 -11.59
CA LEU A 72 9.05 -10.54 -10.16
C LEU A 72 7.77 -10.77 -9.35
N ILE A 73 6.70 -10.02 -9.63
CA ILE A 73 5.41 -10.20 -8.95
C ILE A 73 4.86 -11.61 -9.22
N GLU A 74 4.93 -12.07 -10.46
CA GLU A 74 4.48 -13.42 -10.84
C GLU A 74 5.27 -14.51 -10.12
N SER A 75 6.60 -14.42 -10.11
CA SER A 75 7.46 -15.38 -9.40
C SER A 75 7.14 -15.43 -7.91
N LEU A 76 7.04 -14.28 -7.24
CA LEU A 76 6.75 -14.22 -5.80
C LEU A 76 5.37 -14.81 -5.47
N LEU A 77 4.35 -14.58 -6.31
CA LEU A 77 3.03 -15.19 -6.14
C LEU A 77 3.08 -16.72 -6.30
N GLN A 78 3.74 -17.21 -7.34
CA GLN A 78 3.85 -18.64 -7.65
C GLN A 78 4.66 -19.40 -6.60
N GLU A 79 5.79 -18.84 -6.15
CA GLU A 79 6.63 -19.38 -5.07
C GLU A 79 5.85 -19.52 -3.75
N ASN A 80 4.84 -18.69 -3.53
CA ASN A 80 3.96 -18.73 -2.36
C ASN A 80 2.64 -19.51 -2.61
N GLY A 81 2.56 -20.27 -3.71
CA GLY A 81 1.45 -21.18 -3.98
C GLY A 81 0.18 -20.52 -4.53
N HIS A 82 0.29 -19.32 -5.10
CA HIS A 82 -0.79 -18.63 -5.81
C HIS A 82 -0.65 -18.76 -7.33
N ASP A 83 -1.76 -18.55 -8.04
CA ASP A 83 -1.80 -18.53 -9.49
C ASP A 83 -1.76 -17.13 -10.06
N VAL A 84 -1.07 -16.99 -11.19
CA VAL A 84 -1.22 -15.83 -12.07
C VAL A 84 -2.06 -16.25 -13.27
N ALA A 85 -3.35 -15.91 -13.24
CA ALA A 85 -4.29 -16.23 -14.32
C ALA A 85 -4.10 -15.36 -15.56
N VAL A 86 -3.62 -14.12 -15.36
CA VAL A 86 -3.39 -13.15 -16.42
C VAL A 86 -2.13 -12.36 -16.09
N ARG A 87 -1.19 -12.30 -17.04
CA ARG A 87 -0.07 -11.34 -17.02
C ARG A 87 -0.12 -10.50 -18.29
N LYS A 88 -0.13 -9.17 -18.17
CA LYS A 88 -0.25 -8.26 -19.32
C LYS A 88 0.49 -6.96 -19.10
N VAL A 89 1.10 -6.44 -20.18
CA VAL A 89 1.59 -5.06 -20.24
C VAL A 89 0.62 -4.22 -21.07
N ILE A 90 0.24 -3.06 -20.55
CA ILE A 90 -0.67 -2.11 -21.20
C ILE A 90 -0.08 -0.70 -21.22
N ALA A 91 -0.49 0.11 -22.21
CA ALA A 91 -0.08 1.50 -22.31
C ALA A 91 -0.63 2.36 -21.14
N ASP A 92 0.06 3.47 -20.86
CA ASP A 92 -0.30 4.48 -19.85
C ASP A 92 -1.56 5.29 -20.25
N SER A 93 -2.70 4.62 -20.31
CA SER A 93 -3.98 5.19 -20.75
C SER A 93 -5.10 4.85 -19.77
N ARG A 94 -5.80 5.89 -19.29
CA ARG A 94 -6.95 5.74 -18.38
C ARG A 94 -8.03 4.84 -18.97
N ASN A 95 -8.28 4.95 -20.27
CA ASN A 95 -9.32 4.16 -20.93
C ASN A 95 -8.92 2.69 -21.03
N VAL A 96 -7.66 2.41 -21.36
CA VAL A 96 -7.13 1.05 -21.45
C VAL A 96 -7.10 0.41 -20.06
N LEU A 97 -6.64 1.13 -19.04
CA LEU A 97 -6.63 0.67 -17.65
C LEU A 97 -8.04 0.35 -17.16
N ARG A 98 -9.01 1.27 -17.35
CA ARG A 98 -10.41 1.06 -16.96
C ARG A 98 -11.03 -0.14 -17.66
N ALA A 99 -10.81 -0.28 -18.96
CA ALA A 99 -11.32 -1.40 -19.73
C ALA A 99 -10.74 -2.73 -19.22
N THR A 100 -9.42 -2.77 -19.01
CA THR A 100 -8.71 -3.95 -18.49
C THR A 100 -9.22 -4.35 -17.11
N VAL A 101 -9.32 -3.40 -16.17
CA VAL A 101 -9.85 -3.70 -14.82
C VAL A 101 -11.30 -4.18 -14.89
N ARG A 102 -12.16 -3.56 -15.71
CA ARG A 102 -13.56 -4.00 -15.90
C ARG A 102 -13.67 -5.40 -16.50
N GLU A 103 -12.77 -5.77 -17.38
CA GLU A 103 -12.70 -7.11 -17.94
C GLU A 103 -12.33 -8.12 -16.86
N LEU A 104 -11.24 -7.86 -16.13
CA LEU A 104 -10.72 -8.75 -15.09
C LEU A 104 -11.71 -8.95 -13.94
N VAL A 105 -12.46 -7.92 -13.54
CA VAL A 105 -13.49 -8.09 -12.50
C VAL A 105 -14.67 -8.96 -12.95
N ARG A 106 -14.89 -9.15 -14.25
CA ARG A 106 -15.93 -10.08 -14.75
C ARG A 106 -15.44 -11.52 -14.89
N GLN A 107 -14.14 -11.75 -14.96
CA GLN A 107 -13.56 -13.08 -15.11
C GLN A 107 -13.69 -13.88 -13.81
N LYS A 108 -14.43 -14.99 -13.81
CA LYS A 108 -14.68 -15.79 -12.59
C LYS A 108 -13.41 -16.39 -11.98
N ASN A 109 -12.38 -16.61 -12.78
CA ASN A 109 -11.09 -17.16 -12.38
C ASN A 109 -10.11 -16.11 -11.86
N VAL A 110 -10.47 -14.82 -11.78
CA VAL A 110 -9.61 -13.78 -11.18
C VAL A 110 -10.21 -13.39 -9.84
N GLN A 111 -9.42 -13.37 -8.77
CA GLN A 111 -9.86 -13.00 -7.41
C GLN A 111 -9.20 -11.70 -6.94
N ALA A 112 -7.98 -11.43 -7.39
CA ALA A 112 -7.28 -10.18 -7.13
C ALA A 112 -6.59 -9.64 -8.38
N ILE A 113 -6.37 -8.33 -8.41
CA ILE A 113 -5.65 -7.62 -9.48
C ILE A 113 -4.47 -6.89 -8.84
N ILE A 114 -3.27 -7.04 -9.39
CA ILE A 114 -2.10 -6.27 -9.00
C ILE A 114 -1.65 -5.48 -10.22
N THR A 115 -1.59 -4.16 -10.10
CA THR A 115 -1.02 -3.30 -11.13
C THR A 115 0.36 -2.79 -10.70
N THR A 116 1.29 -2.64 -11.63
CA THR A 116 2.58 -1.99 -11.39
C THR A 116 2.87 -0.94 -12.44
N GLY A 117 3.34 0.25 -12.03
CA GLY A 117 3.65 1.37 -12.94
C GLY A 117 2.52 2.41 -13.06
N GLY A 118 2.86 3.55 -13.67
CA GLY A 118 1.95 4.69 -13.84
C GLY A 118 1.52 5.38 -12.54
N THR A 119 2.28 5.23 -11.44
CA THR A 119 1.95 5.80 -10.12
C THR A 119 2.83 6.98 -9.71
N GLY A 120 3.76 7.45 -10.54
CA GLY A 120 4.58 8.62 -10.23
C GLY A 120 3.83 9.96 -10.28
N LEU A 121 4.55 11.07 -10.43
CA LEU A 121 3.99 12.43 -10.50
C LEU A 121 3.92 12.99 -11.94
N SER A 122 4.35 12.23 -12.95
CA SER A 122 4.29 12.64 -14.35
C SER A 122 2.83 12.81 -14.79
N PRO A 123 2.52 13.68 -15.77
CA PRO A 123 1.20 13.75 -16.38
C PRO A 123 0.70 12.41 -16.95
N THR A 124 1.62 11.51 -17.29
CA THR A 124 1.32 10.15 -17.78
C THR A 124 1.06 9.15 -16.66
N ASP A 125 1.42 9.47 -15.41
CA ASP A 125 1.16 8.63 -14.24
C ASP A 125 -0.30 8.75 -13.82
N ILE A 126 -1.13 7.85 -14.32
CA ILE A 126 -2.59 7.90 -14.19
C ILE A 126 -3.20 6.79 -13.34
N THR A 127 -2.39 5.84 -12.85
CA THR A 127 -2.88 4.59 -12.24
C THR A 127 -3.69 4.87 -10.98
N ILE A 128 -3.18 5.72 -10.08
CA ILE A 128 -3.81 6.00 -8.79
C ILE A 128 -5.17 6.66 -8.98
N GLU A 129 -5.24 7.76 -9.72
CA GLU A 129 -6.46 8.51 -9.99
C GLU A 129 -7.51 7.65 -10.69
N THR A 130 -7.05 6.83 -11.63
CA THR A 130 -7.94 5.96 -12.41
C THR A 130 -8.54 4.87 -11.55
N VAL A 131 -7.72 4.16 -10.77
CA VAL A 131 -8.18 3.04 -9.94
C VAL A 131 -8.99 3.55 -8.76
N ARG A 132 -8.59 4.63 -8.07
CA ARG A 132 -9.38 5.21 -6.97
C ARG A 132 -10.80 5.58 -7.39
N GLY A 133 -10.97 6.10 -8.61
CA GLY A 133 -12.30 6.37 -9.17
C GLY A 133 -13.14 5.13 -9.52
N MET A 134 -12.58 3.92 -9.37
CA MET A 134 -13.27 2.64 -9.58
C MET A 134 -13.50 1.84 -8.29
N LEU A 135 -12.87 2.24 -7.17
CA LEU A 135 -12.97 1.51 -5.91
C LEU A 135 -14.37 1.64 -5.30
N GLU A 136 -14.90 0.52 -4.81
CA GLU A 136 -16.09 0.49 -3.95
C GLU A 136 -15.71 0.73 -2.49
N LYS A 137 -14.55 0.21 -2.07
CA LYS A 137 -13.95 0.47 -0.76
C LYS A 137 -12.45 0.64 -0.91
N GLU A 138 -11.91 1.75 -0.43
CA GLU A 138 -10.46 1.97 -0.37
C GLU A 138 -9.87 1.31 0.87
N LEU A 139 -8.65 0.77 0.75
CA LEU A 139 -7.83 0.27 1.86
C LEU A 139 -6.75 1.32 2.18
N PRO A 140 -7.07 2.42 2.89
CA PRO A 140 -6.13 3.53 3.10
C PRO A 140 -4.87 3.11 3.88
N GLY A 141 -4.99 2.09 4.75
CA GLY A 141 -3.86 1.53 5.49
C GLY A 141 -2.76 0.96 4.59
N PHE A 142 -3.09 0.53 3.37
CA PHE A 142 -2.10 -0.04 2.45
C PHE A 142 -1.02 0.98 2.07
N ASN A 143 -1.40 2.19 1.66
CA ASN A 143 -0.43 3.22 1.30
C ASN A 143 0.36 3.68 2.54
N SER A 144 -0.29 3.84 3.69
CA SER A 144 0.38 4.26 4.94
C SER A 144 1.45 3.25 5.36
N LEU A 145 1.14 1.96 5.34
CA LEU A 145 2.09 0.90 5.67
C LEU A 145 3.19 0.80 4.61
N PHE A 146 2.84 0.91 3.32
CA PHE A 146 3.83 0.93 2.24
C PHE A 146 4.82 2.09 2.39
N MET A 147 4.35 3.29 2.77
CA MET A 147 5.21 4.44 3.06
C MET A 147 6.10 4.19 4.28
N LEU A 148 5.52 3.67 5.37
CA LEU A 148 6.25 3.35 6.59
C LEU A 148 7.39 2.36 6.32
N LEU A 149 7.12 1.31 5.54
CA LEU A 149 8.10 0.28 5.19
C LEU A 149 9.13 0.77 4.16
N SER A 150 8.77 1.72 3.29
CA SER A 150 9.68 2.28 2.29
C SER A 150 10.64 3.30 2.89
N TYR A 151 10.24 4.01 3.94
CA TYR A 151 10.99 5.12 4.52
C TYR A 151 12.40 4.76 5.03
N PRO A 152 12.65 3.63 5.72
CA PRO A 152 13.98 3.29 6.24
C PRO A 152 15.07 3.35 5.17
N GLU A 153 14.73 2.92 3.95
CA GLU A 153 15.70 2.85 2.86
C GLU A 153 15.59 4.01 1.86
N ALA A 154 14.37 4.48 1.54
CA ALA A 154 14.15 5.55 0.56
C ALA A 154 14.13 6.96 1.19
N LYS A 155 14.05 7.06 2.52
CA LYS A 155 13.97 8.31 3.29
C LYS A 155 12.91 9.24 2.70
N SER A 156 13.21 10.52 2.49
CA SER A 156 12.28 11.51 1.94
C SER A 156 11.76 11.16 0.54
N ALA A 157 12.48 10.37 -0.26
CA ALA A 157 12.02 9.95 -1.59
C ALA A 157 10.78 9.04 -1.51
N SER A 158 10.54 8.36 -0.37
CA SER A 158 9.31 7.60 -0.14
C SER A 158 8.06 8.47 -0.30
N MET A 159 8.11 9.75 0.07
CA MET A 159 6.99 10.70 -0.09
C MET A 159 6.51 10.84 -1.54
N LEU A 160 7.39 10.60 -2.52
CA LEU A 160 7.06 10.69 -3.94
C LEU A 160 6.45 9.39 -4.50
N SER A 161 6.55 8.30 -3.74
CA SER A 161 6.00 7.01 -4.12
C SER A 161 4.51 6.98 -3.80
N ARG A 162 3.71 6.51 -4.75
CA ARG A 162 2.26 6.39 -4.59
C ARG A 162 1.85 4.95 -4.81
N ALA A 163 1.07 4.43 -3.87
CA ALA A 163 0.41 3.15 -3.96
C ALA A 163 -1.05 3.31 -3.51
N THR A 164 -1.94 2.43 -3.96
CA THR A 164 -3.32 2.38 -3.44
C THR A 164 -3.81 0.94 -3.48
N ALA A 165 -4.78 0.61 -2.65
CA ALA A 165 -5.45 -0.66 -2.68
C ALA A 165 -6.93 -0.48 -2.36
N GLY A 166 -7.74 -1.42 -2.79
CA GLY A 166 -9.18 -1.32 -2.64
C GLY A 166 -9.91 -2.58 -3.07
N THR A 167 -11.22 -2.50 -3.07
CA THR A 167 -12.10 -3.52 -3.61
C THR A 167 -12.89 -2.99 -4.80
N ILE A 168 -13.11 -3.84 -5.79
CA ILE A 168 -13.94 -3.58 -6.97
C ILE A 168 -14.74 -4.85 -7.28
N LYS A 169 -16.06 -4.81 -7.16
CA LYS A 169 -16.98 -5.89 -7.55
C LYS A 169 -16.61 -7.24 -6.94
N GLY A 170 -16.37 -7.26 -5.63
CA GLY A 170 -16.00 -8.48 -4.89
C GLY A 170 -14.56 -8.96 -5.13
N LYS A 171 -13.68 -8.12 -5.69
CA LYS A 171 -12.26 -8.44 -5.91
C LYS A 171 -11.35 -7.43 -5.26
N ALA A 172 -10.18 -7.88 -4.83
CA ALA A 172 -9.13 -6.99 -4.37
C ALA A 172 -8.36 -6.38 -5.56
N ILE A 173 -7.91 -5.14 -5.42
CA ILE A 173 -6.96 -4.51 -6.33
C ILE A 173 -5.85 -3.81 -5.55
N PHE A 174 -4.60 -3.98 -5.99
CA PHE A 174 -3.42 -3.33 -5.44
C PHE A 174 -2.66 -2.63 -6.56
N CYS A 175 -2.33 -1.36 -6.37
CA CYS A 175 -1.57 -0.56 -7.32
C CYS A 175 -0.22 -0.19 -6.74
N LEU A 176 0.84 -0.69 -7.39
CA LEU A 176 2.22 -0.60 -6.95
C LEU A 176 3.04 0.34 -7.84
N PRO A 177 4.10 0.95 -7.32
CA PRO A 177 5.09 1.63 -8.15
C PRO A 177 5.76 0.68 -9.16
N GLY A 178 6.27 1.25 -10.26
CA GLY A 178 6.89 0.50 -11.37
C GLY A 178 8.31 -0.02 -11.11
N SER A 179 8.85 0.15 -9.89
CA SER A 179 10.19 -0.34 -9.56
C SER A 179 10.11 -1.77 -8.99
N PRO A 180 11.01 -2.69 -9.42
CA PRO A 180 11.04 -4.05 -8.86
C PRO A 180 11.19 -4.07 -7.34
N ARG A 181 12.00 -3.16 -6.77
CA ARG A 181 12.19 -3.04 -5.32
C ARG A 181 10.89 -2.68 -4.57
N ALA A 182 10.13 -1.71 -5.07
CA ALA A 182 8.84 -1.35 -4.47
C ALA A 182 7.83 -2.49 -4.60
N CYS A 183 7.83 -3.19 -5.73
CA CYS A 183 6.98 -4.36 -5.93
C CYS A 183 7.31 -5.47 -4.93
N LYS A 184 8.61 -5.81 -4.78
CA LYS A 184 9.06 -6.81 -3.81
C LYS A 184 8.59 -6.48 -2.40
N LEU A 185 8.85 -5.26 -1.94
CA LEU A 185 8.46 -4.79 -0.61
C LEU A 185 6.95 -4.93 -0.38
N ALA A 186 6.13 -4.45 -1.31
CA ALA A 186 4.69 -4.51 -1.19
C ALA A 186 4.15 -5.95 -1.23
N ILE A 187 4.70 -6.80 -2.10
CA ILE A 187 4.27 -8.19 -2.24
C ILE A 187 4.61 -8.99 -0.97
N GLU A 188 5.87 -8.97 -0.54
CA GLU A 188 6.36 -9.79 0.57
C GLU A 188 5.82 -9.31 1.92
N SER A 189 5.80 -7.99 2.16
CA SER A 189 5.48 -7.45 3.48
C SER A 189 4.01 -7.14 3.71
N LEU A 190 3.21 -6.97 2.65
CA LEU A 190 1.82 -6.50 2.77
C LEU A 190 0.82 -7.41 2.06
N ILE A 191 1.07 -7.79 0.80
CA ILE A 191 0.07 -8.50 0.00
C ILE A 191 0.03 -9.99 0.35
N LEU A 192 1.15 -10.70 0.25
CA LEU A 192 1.19 -12.15 0.53
C LEU A 192 0.68 -12.52 1.93
N PRO A 193 1.04 -11.79 3.02
CA PRO A 193 0.56 -12.14 4.35
C PRO A 193 -0.96 -12.02 4.51
N GLU A 194 -1.60 -11.11 3.77
CA GLU A 194 -3.01 -10.77 3.95
C GLU A 194 -3.92 -11.23 2.81
N LEU A 195 -3.37 -11.65 1.66
CA LEU A 195 -4.13 -11.96 0.44
C LEU A 195 -5.21 -13.00 0.71
N GLY A 196 -4.87 -14.10 1.39
CA GLY A 196 -5.84 -15.13 1.74
C GLY A 196 -6.99 -14.58 2.60
N HIS A 197 -6.69 -13.77 3.61
CA HIS A 197 -7.70 -13.22 4.51
C HIS A 197 -8.60 -12.22 3.79
N ILE A 198 -8.02 -11.36 2.96
CA ILE A 198 -8.77 -10.43 2.10
C ILE A 198 -9.74 -11.21 1.19
N LEU A 199 -9.30 -12.30 0.57
CA LEU A 199 -10.16 -13.10 -0.31
C LEU A 199 -11.28 -13.82 0.46
N MET A 200 -11.04 -14.25 1.69
CA MET A 200 -12.08 -14.80 2.57
C MET A 200 -13.16 -13.76 2.85
N LEU A 201 -12.77 -12.53 3.22
CA LEU A 201 -13.69 -11.42 3.48
C LEU A 201 -14.50 -10.97 2.25
N LEU A 202 -14.02 -11.25 1.04
CA LEU A 202 -14.68 -10.92 -0.22
C LEU A 202 -15.49 -12.08 -0.81
N GLY A 203 -15.27 -13.30 -0.32
CA GLY A 203 -15.92 -14.53 -0.78
C GLY A 203 -17.21 -14.89 -0.03
N ASP A 204 -17.49 -14.18 1.07
CA ASP A 204 -18.79 -14.18 1.78
C ASP A 204 -19.78 -13.20 1.11
#